data_AF-A0A7J8GZD2-F1
#
_entry.id   AF-A0A7J8GZD2-F1
#
_cell.length_a   1.000
_cell.length_b   1.000
_cell.length_c   1.000
_cell.angle_alpha   90.00
_cell.angle_beta   90.00
_cell.angle_gamma   90.00
#
_symmetry.space_group_name_H-M   'P 1'
#
loop_
_entity.id
_entity.type
_entity.pdbx_description
1 polymer ?
#
loop_
_entity_poly.entity_id
_entity_poly.type
_entity_poly.pdbx_seq_one_letter_code
_entity_poly.pdbx_strand_id
1 'polypeptide(L)'
;MPPPGKVPRKENLGLQCEWGSCSFVCSAMEEFCEHVTQHLQKYLHSSEEEEEEEDLLEEEFSCLWQECGFCSLDNSADLIRHVYFHCYHTKLKQWGLQALQSQADLSPCILDFHSRNIIPDIPDHFLCLWEHCEVSRQCW
;
A
#
# COMPACT_ATOMS: atom_id res chain seq x y z
N MET A 1 41.17 7.55 -6.40
CA MET A 1 40.36 7.99 -5.25
C MET A 1 38.91 7.70 -5.61
N PRO A 2 38.16 6.93 -4.81
CA PRO A 2 36.75 6.67 -5.11
C PRO A 2 35.90 7.92 -4.84
N PRO A 3 34.74 8.08 -5.49
CA PRO A 3 33.86 9.23 -5.27
C PRO A 3 33.30 9.17 -3.84
N PRO A 4 32.90 10.31 -3.24
CA PRO A 4 32.35 10.31 -1.91
C PRO A 4 31.05 9.50 -1.92
N GLY A 5 31.14 8.30 -1.34
CA GLY A 5 30.00 7.44 -1.10
C GLY A 5 28.99 8.22 -0.28
N LYS A 6 27.81 8.44 -0.87
CA LYS A 6 26.65 8.88 -0.11
C LYS A 6 26.48 7.86 1.00
N VAL A 7 26.71 8.27 2.24
CA VAL A 7 26.33 7.50 3.42
C VAL A 7 24.87 7.12 3.21
N PRO A 8 24.49 5.83 3.25
CA PRO A 8 23.08 5.49 3.24
C PRO A 8 22.51 6.16 4.50
N ARG A 9 21.84 7.29 4.33
CA ARG A 9 21.04 7.87 5.40
C ARG A 9 20.06 6.76 5.73
N LYS A 10 20.21 6.18 6.92
CA LYS A 10 19.21 5.28 7.47
C LYS A 10 17.97 6.13 7.63
N GLU A 11 17.15 6.18 6.59
CA GLU A 11 15.97 7.03 6.51
C GLU A 11 15.05 6.59 7.64
N ASN A 12 14.82 7.50 8.59
CA ASN A 12 13.83 7.29 9.63
C ASN A 12 12.45 7.42 8.98
N LEU A 13 12.03 6.33 8.32
CA LEU A 13 10.75 6.20 7.64
C LEU A 13 9.69 6.04 8.71
N GLY A 14 8.92 7.08 9.02
CA GLY A 14 7.69 6.93 9.79
C GLY A 14 6.61 6.35 8.89
N LEU A 15 6.34 5.05 9.02
CA LEU A 15 5.31 4.35 8.26
C LEU A 15 4.03 4.31 9.09
N GLN A 16 3.04 5.08 8.68
CA GLN A 16 1.75 5.18 9.36
C GLN A 16 0.71 4.30 8.65
N CYS A 17 0.00 3.48 9.43
CA CYS A 17 -1.14 2.71 8.94
C CYS A 17 -2.35 3.65 8.77
N GLU A 18 -3.09 3.48 7.69
CA GLU A 18 -4.34 4.20 7.45
C GLU A 18 -5.50 3.23 7.18
N TRP A 19 -5.39 1.98 7.64
CA TRP A 19 -6.49 1.02 7.60
C TRP A 19 -7.58 1.45 8.61
N GLY A 20 -8.74 1.86 8.12
CA GLY A 20 -9.84 2.36 8.95
C GLY A 20 -9.37 3.49 9.89
N SER A 21 -9.57 3.27 11.20
CA SER A 21 -9.14 4.20 12.26
C SER A 21 -7.82 3.80 12.93
N CYS A 22 -7.04 2.88 12.35
CA CYS A 22 -5.77 2.44 12.91
C CYS A 22 -4.79 3.61 13.05
N SER A 23 -4.06 3.65 14.17
CA SER A 23 -3.07 4.68 14.49
C SER A 23 -1.65 4.12 14.65
N PHE A 24 -1.44 2.87 14.21
CA PHE A 24 -0.14 2.21 14.30
C PHE A 24 0.91 2.93 13.43
N VAL A 25 2.11 3.10 13.98
CA VAL A 25 3.26 3.69 13.30
C VAL A 25 4.50 2.86 13.62
N CYS A 26 5.30 2.56 12.60
CA CYS A 26 6.58 1.87 12.76
C CYS A 26 7.62 2.43 11.78
N SER A 27 8.81 1.81 11.73
CA SER A 27 9.87 2.22 10.80
C SER A 27 10.44 1.11 9.92
N ALA A 28 10.12 -0.15 10.23
CA ALA A 28 10.51 -1.29 9.42
C ALA A 28 9.35 -1.70 8.50
N MET A 29 9.63 -1.87 7.21
CA MET A 29 8.63 -2.33 6.25
C MET A 29 8.10 -3.74 6.55
N GLU A 30 8.95 -4.61 7.09
CA GLU A 30 8.55 -5.97 7.47
C GLU A 30 7.50 -5.94 8.59
N GLU A 31 7.79 -5.21 9.67
CA GLU A 31 6.84 -4.94 10.77
C GLU A 31 5.55 -4.28 10.25
N PHE A 32 5.67 -3.32 9.32
CA PHE A 32 4.51 -2.65 8.75
C PHE A 32 3.62 -3.59 7.95
N CYS A 33 4.21 -4.41 7.08
CA CYS A 33 3.48 -5.40 6.29
C CYS A 33 2.82 -6.44 7.20
N GLU A 34 3.53 -6.98 8.20
CA GLU A 34 2.98 -7.92 9.18
C GLU A 34 1.78 -7.33 9.93
N HIS A 35 1.87 -6.05 10.34
CA HIS A 35 0.76 -5.34 10.96
C HIS A 35 -0.46 -5.27 10.04
N VAL A 36 -0.27 -4.89 8.78
CA VAL A 36 -1.36 -4.80 7.79
C VAL A 36 -1.93 -6.18 7.46
N THR A 37 -1.11 -7.25 7.43
CA THR A 37 -1.59 -8.62 7.25
C THR A 37 -2.59 -9.02 8.34
N GLN A 38 -2.40 -8.57 9.58
CA GLN A 38 -3.36 -8.84 10.67
C GLN A 38 -4.72 -8.17 10.45
N HIS A 39 -4.74 -7.00 9.80
CA HIS A 39 -6.00 -6.35 9.40
C HIS A 39 -6.71 -7.15 8.31
N LEU A 40 -5.97 -7.57 7.28
CA LEU A 40 -6.49 -8.41 6.20
C LEU A 40 -7.07 -9.72 6.72
N GLN A 41 -6.34 -10.45 7.56
CA GLN A 41 -6.80 -11.72 8.13
C GLN A 41 -8.12 -11.56 8.89
N LYS A 42 -8.21 -10.54 9.75
CA LYS A 42 -9.45 -10.28 10.51
C LYS A 42 -10.63 -9.94 9.60
N TYR A 43 -10.39 -9.13 8.57
CA TYR A 43 -11.42 -8.70 7.63
C TYR A 43 -11.94 -9.86 6.77
N LEU A 44 -11.04 -10.74 6.30
CA LEU A 44 -11.42 -11.89 5.50
C LEU A 44 -12.16 -12.94 6.34
N HIS A 45 -11.72 -13.20 7.57
CA HIS A 45 -12.42 -14.13 8.46
C HIS A 45 -13.81 -13.65 8.89
N SER A 46 -14.03 -12.34 9.05
CA SER A 46 -15.38 -11.83 9.32
C SER A 46 -16.32 -11.99 8.12
N SER A 47 -15.79 -11.95 6.90
CA SER A 47 -16.57 -12.15 5.67
C SER A 47 -17.08 -13.59 5.57
N GLU A 48 -16.19 -14.56 5.84
CA GLU A 48 -16.49 -16.00 5.81
C GLU A 48 -17.59 -16.43 6.81
N GLU A 49 -17.70 -15.76 7.98
CA GLU A 49 -18.72 -16.06 8.99
C GLU A 49 -20.12 -15.53 8.61
N GLU A 50 -20.20 -14.51 7.75
CA GLU A 50 -21.47 -13.90 7.29
C GLU A 50 -22.10 -14.67 6.11
N GLU A 51 -21.33 -15.49 5.39
CA GLU A 51 -21.79 -16.33 4.27
C GLU A 51 -22.75 -17.47 4.70
N GLU A 52 -22.73 -17.92 5.96
CA GLU A 52 -23.60 -19.01 6.42
C GLU A 52 -25.10 -18.59 6.50
N GLU A 53 -25.42 -17.29 6.41
CA GLU A 53 -26.80 -16.77 6.53
C GLU A 53 -27.40 -16.14 5.26
N GLU A 54 -26.62 -15.80 4.21
CA GLU A 54 -27.16 -15.07 3.03
C GLU A 54 -26.95 -15.76 1.66
N ASP A 55 -28.04 -15.82 0.90
CA ASP A 55 -28.28 -16.57 -0.34
C ASP A 55 -27.56 -15.94 -1.57
N LEU A 56 -26.63 -16.64 -2.23
CA LEU A 56 -26.17 -16.45 -3.63
C LEU A 56 -25.78 -15.02 -4.10
N LEU A 57 -25.46 -14.07 -3.22
CA LEU A 57 -24.97 -12.74 -3.61
C LEU A 57 -23.46 -12.80 -3.89
N GLU A 58 -23.01 -12.06 -4.91
CA GLU A 58 -21.57 -11.88 -5.23
C GLU A 58 -20.88 -11.22 -4.01
N GLU A 59 -19.80 -11.82 -3.52
CA GLU A 59 -19.09 -11.37 -2.33
C GLU A 59 -18.24 -10.13 -2.69
N GLU A 60 -18.53 -8.99 -2.06
CA GLU A 60 -17.80 -7.73 -2.32
C GLU A 60 -16.72 -7.49 -1.25
N PHE A 61 -15.47 -7.48 -1.68
CA PHE A 61 -14.32 -7.16 -0.84
C PHE A 61 -13.91 -5.69 -0.98
N SER A 62 -14.25 -4.88 0.01
CA SER A 62 -13.95 -3.44 0.03
C SER A 62 -12.66 -3.12 0.77
N CYS A 63 -11.83 -2.24 0.20
CA CYS A 63 -10.63 -1.73 0.85
C CYS A 63 -10.98 -0.68 1.91
N LEU A 64 -10.57 -0.92 3.16
CA LEU A 64 -10.80 -0.01 4.28
C LEU A 64 -9.69 1.02 4.47
N TRP A 65 -8.73 1.12 3.54
CA TRP A 65 -7.71 2.16 3.59
C TRP A 65 -8.37 3.53 3.41
N GLN A 66 -8.01 4.50 4.25
CA GLN A 66 -8.64 5.82 4.24
C GLN A 66 -8.55 6.48 2.86
N GLU A 67 -9.70 6.93 2.33
CA GLU A 67 -9.83 7.59 1.02
C GLU A 67 -9.35 6.73 -0.15
N CYS A 68 -9.52 5.40 -0.09
CA CYS A 68 -9.19 4.50 -1.21
C CYS A 68 -10.39 4.24 -2.13
N GLY A 69 -11.46 3.63 -1.61
CA GLY A 69 -12.67 3.34 -2.39
C GLY A 69 -12.53 2.17 -3.38
N PHE A 70 -11.43 1.41 -3.35
CA PHE A 70 -11.28 0.19 -4.14
C PHE A 70 -12.19 -0.92 -3.60
N CYS A 71 -12.86 -1.65 -4.49
CA CYS A 71 -13.54 -2.91 -4.19
C CYS A 71 -13.27 -3.96 -5.28
N SER A 72 -13.31 -5.23 -4.90
CA SER A 72 -13.20 -6.38 -5.80
C SER A 72 -14.34 -7.36 -5.56
N LEU A 73 -14.93 -7.89 -6.63
CA LEU A 73 -16.01 -8.89 -6.57
C LEU A 73 -15.41 -10.30 -6.61
N ASP A 74 -15.88 -11.18 -5.73
CA ASP A 74 -15.60 -12.62 -5.66
C ASP A 74 -14.10 -13.03 -5.62
N ASN A 75 -13.19 -12.08 -5.40
CA ASN A 75 -11.74 -12.35 -5.43
C ASN A 75 -10.98 -11.59 -4.34
N SER A 76 -10.93 -12.20 -3.16
CA SER A 76 -10.12 -11.71 -2.02
C SER A 76 -8.64 -11.53 -2.35
N ALA A 77 -8.09 -12.25 -3.33
CA ALA A 77 -6.69 -12.11 -3.71
C ALA A 77 -6.38 -10.75 -4.35
N ASP A 78 -7.35 -10.10 -5.01
CA ASP A 78 -7.17 -8.77 -5.58
C ASP A 78 -7.15 -7.71 -4.47
N LEU A 79 -8.05 -7.82 -3.49
CA LEU A 79 -7.98 -7.01 -2.27
C LEU A 79 -6.64 -7.16 -1.56
N ILE A 80 -6.17 -8.39 -1.33
CA ILE A 80 -4.89 -8.65 -0.65
C ILE A 80 -3.73 -7.95 -1.36
N ARG A 81 -3.64 -8.11 -2.69
CA ARG A 81 -2.60 -7.44 -3.49
C ARG A 81 -2.71 -5.93 -3.36
N HIS A 82 -3.92 -5.40 -3.54
CA HIS A 82 -4.22 -3.97 -3.46
C HIS A 82 -3.79 -3.38 -2.10
N VAL A 83 -4.05 -4.08 -1.00
CA VAL A 83 -3.66 -3.62 0.34
C VAL A 83 -2.15 -3.65 0.56
N TYR A 84 -1.43 -4.64 0.02
CA TYR A 84 0.04 -4.59 0.03
C TYR A 84 0.61 -3.49 -0.87
N PHE A 85 -0.10 -3.05 -1.92
CA PHE A 85 0.26 -1.83 -2.63
C PHE A 85 0.18 -0.61 -1.73
N HIS A 86 -0.80 -0.50 -0.83
CA HIS A 86 -0.82 0.57 0.17
C HIS A 86 0.40 0.54 1.09
N CYS A 87 0.86 -0.66 1.51
CA CYS A 87 2.09 -0.76 2.29
C CYS A 87 3.28 -0.11 1.56
N TYR A 88 3.47 -0.49 0.29
CA TYR A 88 4.52 0.08 -0.55
C TYR A 88 4.31 1.57 -0.83
N HIS A 89 3.08 2.00 -1.08
CA HIS A 89 2.74 3.39 -1.36
C HIS A 89 3.02 4.29 -0.16
N THR A 90 2.74 3.86 1.07
CA THR A 90 3.12 4.60 2.29
C THR A 90 4.62 4.86 2.34
N LYS A 91 5.44 3.87 1.98
CA LYS A 91 6.90 4.04 1.87
C LYS A 91 7.28 5.09 0.83
N LEU A 92 6.68 5.02 -0.36
CA LEU A 92 6.92 6.01 -1.44
C LEU A 92 6.51 7.42 -1.01
N LYS A 93 5.33 7.58 -0.38
CA LYS A 93 4.87 8.87 0.15
C LYS A 93 5.87 9.44 1.15
N GLN A 94 6.39 8.60 2.05
CA GLN A 94 7.34 9.04 3.06
C GLN A 94 8.70 9.42 2.45
N TRP A 95 9.17 8.70 1.44
CA TRP A 95 10.34 9.12 0.65
C TRP A 95 10.12 10.45 -0.07
N GLY A 96 8.97 10.61 -0.72
CA GLY A 96 8.59 11.86 -1.38
C GLY A 96 8.55 13.02 -0.39
N LEU A 97 7.98 12.81 0.79
CA LEU A 97 7.92 13.81 1.86
C LEU A 97 9.31 14.19 2.36
N GLN A 98 10.19 13.21 2.62
CA GLN A 98 11.57 13.47 3.03
C GLN A 98 12.35 14.23 1.94
N ALA A 99 12.16 13.88 0.67
CA ALA A 99 12.75 14.57 -0.45
C ALA A 99 12.27 16.02 -0.53
N LEU A 100 10.97 16.26 -0.39
CA LEU A 100 10.38 17.61 -0.38
C LEU A 100 10.91 18.44 0.80
N GLN A 101 10.96 17.88 2.00
CA GLN A 101 11.49 18.55 3.20
C GLN A 101 12.98 18.89 3.09
N SER A 102 13.73 18.18 2.25
CA SER A 102 15.15 18.48 1.98
C SER A 102 15.35 19.67 1.04
N GLN A 103 14.29 20.15 0.38
CA GLN A 103 14.32 21.25 -0.58
C GLN A 103 13.67 22.50 0.02
N ALA A 104 14.47 23.42 0.53
CA ALA A 104 13.96 24.64 1.18
C ALA A 104 13.19 25.58 0.23
N ASP A 105 13.42 25.47 -1.09
CA ASP A 105 12.85 26.37 -2.11
C ASP A 105 11.53 25.86 -2.71
N LEU A 106 11.07 24.67 -2.33
CA LEU A 106 9.79 24.13 -2.81
C LEU A 106 8.66 24.54 -1.87
N SER A 107 7.56 25.04 -2.47
CA SER A 107 6.33 25.30 -1.73
C SER A 107 5.69 23.99 -1.25
N PRO A 108 4.91 24.01 -0.17
CA PRO A 108 4.11 22.86 0.26
C PRO A 108 3.23 22.33 -0.88
N CYS A 109 2.94 21.03 -0.84
CA CYS A 109 1.98 20.42 -1.75
C CYS A 109 0.60 21.09 -1.57
N ILE A 110 -0.01 21.50 -2.69
CA ILE A 110 -1.35 22.15 -2.72
C ILE A 110 -2.45 21.22 -3.24
N LEU A 111 -2.09 19.97 -3.61
CA LEU A 111 -3.07 18.98 -4.03
C LEU A 111 -3.90 18.51 -2.83
N ASP A 112 -5.17 18.24 -3.09
CA ASP A 112 -6.09 17.76 -2.07
C ASP A 112 -5.80 16.30 -1.66
N PHE A 113 -6.43 15.89 -0.56
CA PHE A 113 -6.29 14.53 -0.04
C PHE A 113 -6.95 13.47 -0.93
N HIS A 114 -7.86 13.85 -1.83
CA HIS A 114 -8.56 12.88 -2.68
C HIS A 114 -7.62 12.22 -3.70
N SER A 115 -6.61 12.96 -4.17
CA SER A 115 -5.62 12.43 -5.10
C SER A 115 -4.53 11.57 -4.45
N ARG A 116 -4.47 11.50 -3.11
CA ARG A 116 -3.31 10.92 -2.39
C ARG A 116 -3.13 9.42 -2.57
N ASN A 117 -4.17 8.70 -3.00
CA ASN A 117 -4.14 7.25 -3.22
C ASN A 117 -4.21 6.87 -4.71
N ILE A 118 -4.24 7.86 -5.61
CA ILE A 118 -4.29 7.62 -7.05
C ILE A 118 -2.87 7.36 -7.54
N ILE A 119 -2.64 6.15 -8.04
CA ILE A 119 -1.44 5.83 -8.82
C ILE A 119 -1.80 6.05 -10.29
N PRO A 120 -1.04 6.87 -11.03
CA PRO A 120 -1.26 7.03 -12.47
C PRO A 120 -1.19 5.67 -13.17
N ASP A 121 -1.98 5.47 -14.22
CA ASP A 121 -1.87 4.28 -15.05
C ASP A 121 -0.44 4.15 -15.60
N ILE A 122 0.24 3.07 -15.20
CA ILE A 122 1.57 2.74 -15.68
C ILE A 122 1.37 1.86 -16.92
N PRO A 123 1.88 2.27 -18.10
CA PRO A 123 1.66 1.54 -19.35
C PRO A 123 2.41 0.20 -19.39
N ASP A 124 3.42 0.02 -18.54
CA ASP A 124 4.30 -1.14 -18.52
C ASP A 124 3.84 -2.21 -17.52
N HIS A 125 4.09 -3.48 -17.85
CA HIS A 125 3.84 -4.61 -16.94
C HIS A 125 4.86 -4.65 -15.81
N PHE A 126 4.42 -5.03 -14.62
CA PHE A 126 5.34 -5.37 -13.54
C PHE A 126 5.93 -6.75 -13.79
N LEU A 127 7.26 -6.80 -13.81
CA LEU A 127 8.03 -8.03 -13.91
C LEU A 127 8.39 -8.51 -12.50
N CYS A 128 8.16 -9.80 -12.23
CA CYS A 128 8.68 -10.41 -11.02
C CYS A 128 10.22 -10.43 -11.08
N LEU A 129 10.87 -9.92 -10.05
CA LEU A 129 12.34 -9.87 -9.97
C LEU A 129 12.94 -11.02 -9.15
N TRP A 130 12.14 -12.02 -8.78
CA TRP A 130 12.68 -13.23 -8.16
C TRP A 130 13.42 -14.10 -9.18
N GLU A 131 14.52 -14.69 -8.73
CA GLU A 131 15.27 -15.65 -9.54
C GLU A 131 14.33 -16.80 -9.97
N HIS A 132 14.27 -17.05 -11.28
CA HIS A 132 13.41 -18.07 -11.91
C HIS A 132 11.90 -17.80 -11.92
N CYS A 133 11.45 -16.55 -11.74
CA CYS A 133 10.05 -16.19 -11.94
C CYS A 133 9.86 -15.40 -13.24
N GLU A 134 9.17 -15.98 -14.23
CA GLU A 134 8.86 -15.32 -15.52
C GLU A 134 7.48 -14.63 -15.53
N VAL A 135 6.84 -14.50 -14.37
CA VAL A 135 5.49 -13.93 -14.28
C VAL A 135 5.54 -12.41 -14.50
N SER A 136 4.83 -11.95 -15.53
CA SER A 136 4.48 -10.55 -15.76
C SER A 136 3.03 -10.29 -15.40
N ARG A 137 2.71 -9.19 -14.73
CA ARG A 137 1.32 -8.77 -14.48
C ARG A 137 1.08 -7.34 -14.93
N GLN A 138 -0.09 -7.11 -15.50
CA GLN A 138 -0.57 -5.75 -15.73
C GLN A 138 -1.01 -5.17 -14.39
N CYS A 139 -0.95 -3.85 -14.23
CA CYS A 139 -1.85 -3.21 -13.27
C CYS A 139 -3.28 -3.55 -13.71
N TRP A 140 -4.15 -3.85 -12.75
CA TRP A 140 -5.56 -4.25 -12.90
C TRP A 140 -5.75 -5.76 -13.11
#